data_AF-A0A2D6S1F7-F1
#
_entry.id   AF-A0A2D6S1F7-F1
#
_cell.length_a   1.000
_cell.length_b   1.000
_cell.length_c   1.000
_cell.angle_alpha   90.00
_cell.angle_beta   90.00
_cell.angle_gamma   90.00
#
_symmetry.space_group_name_H-M   'P 1'
#
loop_
_entity.id
_entity.type
_entity.pdbx_description
1 polymer ?
#
loop_
_entity_poly.entity_id
_entity_poly.type
_entity_poly.pdbx_seq_one_letter_code
_entity_poly.pdbx_strand_id
1 'polypeptide(L)'
;MKGYSENQTNSLNDKQIQAFHNQGYLAIERLIDPSDLDLLIHVISDVVDRKARHFYKEGMISDFRQGSAFDKRWYEILQQFNGQNEVYGWHKTVFGKPLFNLITHETVLDVVGSLTDGEIQFNGDFWVRPKLPFEKLTTLPWHQDSAYMPNTEHHTHLSVWLPLVDVDHENGTLATG
;
A
#
# COMPACT_ATOMS: atom_id res chain seq x y z
N MET A 1 -26.16 9.52 13.25
CA MET A 1 -27.18 8.71 12.55
C MET A 1 -27.16 9.07 11.07
N LYS A 2 -26.53 8.21 10.26
CA LYS A 2 -26.88 7.97 8.86
C LYS A 2 -26.63 6.48 8.66
N GLY A 3 -27.70 5.78 8.26
CA GLY A 3 -27.71 4.33 8.12
C GLY A 3 -26.83 3.90 6.96
N TYR A 4 -25.87 3.04 7.27
CA TYR A 4 -25.34 2.12 6.27
C TYR A 4 -26.33 0.97 6.20
N SER A 5 -26.87 0.79 4.99
CA SER A 5 -27.72 -0.32 4.61
C SER A 5 -27.05 -1.64 4.99
N GLU A 6 -27.88 -2.57 5.48
CA GLU A 6 -27.57 -3.99 5.66
C GLU A 6 -26.72 -4.53 4.50
N ASN A 7 -25.62 -5.23 4.83
CA ASN A 7 -24.73 -6.03 3.97
C ASN A 7 -25.01 -5.94 2.47
N GLN A 8 -24.58 -4.84 1.83
CA GLN A 8 -24.30 -4.87 0.41
C GLN A 8 -22.94 -5.54 0.25
N THR A 9 -22.92 -6.81 -0.14
CA THR A 9 -21.70 -7.47 -0.61
C THR A 9 -21.08 -6.59 -1.70
N ASN A 10 -19.86 -6.09 -1.50
CA ASN A 10 -19.15 -5.27 -2.48
C ASN A 10 -18.52 -6.13 -3.58
N SER A 11 -19.16 -7.25 -3.89
CA SER A 11 -18.76 -8.20 -4.92
C SER A 11 -18.79 -7.55 -6.30
N LEU A 12 -17.87 -7.98 -7.15
CA LEU A 12 -17.76 -7.45 -8.51
C LEU A 12 -18.95 -7.92 -9.35
N ASN A 13 -19.45 -7.02 -10.20
CA ASN A 13 -20.40 -7.42 -11.25
C ASN A 13 -19.68 -8.04 -12.46
N ASP A 14 -20.43 -8.72 -13.33
CA ASP A 14 -19.90 -9.41 -14.51
C ASP A 14 -19.04 -8.51 -15.42
N LYS A 15 -19.36 -7.21 -15.52
CA LYS A 15 -18.57 -6.28 -16.34
C LYS A 15 -17.21 -6.00 -15.71
N GLN A 16 -17.15 -5.86 -14.39
CA GLN A 16 -15.89 -5.67 -13.66
C GLN A 16 -15.02 -6.94 -13.70
N ILE A 17 -15.64 -8.11 -13.53
CA ILE A 17 -14.97 -9.41 -13.66
C ILE A 17 -14.40 -9.58 -15.07
N GLN A 18 -15.20 -9.30 -16.10
CA GLN A 18 -14.73 -9.37 -17.49
C GLN A 18 -13.62 -8.35 -17.79
N ALA A 19 -13.70 -7.13 -17.23
CA ALA A 19 -12.65 -6.13 -17.36
C ALA A 19 -11.33 -6.63 -16.76
N PHE A 20 -11.39 -7.22 -15.56
CA PHE A 20 -10.23 -7.83 -14.91
C PHE A 20 -9.62 -8.94 -15.79
N HIS A 21 -10.41 -9.89 -16.28
CA HIS A 21 -9.91 -10.97 -17.14
C HIS A 21 -9.32 -10.47 -18.47
N ASN A 22 -9.86 -9.40 -19.03
CA ASN A 22 -9.38 -8.85 -20.30
C ASN A 22 -8.10 -8.03 -20.14
N GLN A 23 -7.94 -7.31 -19.03
CA GLN A 23 -6.86 -6.34 -18.83
C GLN A 23 -5.75 -6.86 -17.88
N GLY A 24 -6.03 -7.90 -17.10
CA GLY A 24 -5.14 -8.39 -16.05
C GLY A 24 -5.12 -7.52 -14.78
N TYR A 25 -5.92 -6.46 -14.72
CA TYR A 25 -6.06 -5.58 -13.56
C TYR A 25 -7.46 -4.96 -13.49
N LEU A 26 -7.83 -4.45 -12.31
CA LEU A 26 -9.05 -3.68 -12.10
C LEU A 26 -8.78 -2.60 -11.05
N ALA A 27 -9.04 -1.35 -11.40
CA ALA A 27 -9.04 -0.23 -10.45
C ALA A 27 -10.45 0.01 -9.93
N ILE A 28 -10.61 0.10 -8.61
CA ILE A 28 -11.89 0.37 -7.95
C ILE A 28 -11.72 1.58 -7.06
N GLU A 29 -12.40 2.66 -7.42
CA GLU A 29 -12.37 3.89 -6.63
C GLU A 29 -13.22 3.75 -5.37
N ARG A 30 -12.74 4.30 -4.25
CA ARG A 30 -13.47 4.40 -2.98
C ARG A 30 -13.98 3.05 -2.46
N LEU A 31 -13.18 1.99 -2.65
CA LEU A 31 -13.50 0.65 -2.16
C LEU A 31 -13.53 0.57 -0.63
N ILE A 32 -12.60 1.26 0.03
CA ILE A 32 -12.49 1.33 1.49
C ILE A 32 -12.67 2.77 1.95
N ASP A 33 -13.19 2.96 3.17
CA ASP A 33 -13.29 4.29 3.74
C ASP A 33 -11.87 4.83 4.01
N PRO A 34 -11.55 6.09 3.65
CA PRO A 34 -10.24 6.66 3.95
C PRO A 34 -9.85 6.58 5.44
N SER A 35 -10.82 6.56 6.36
CA SER A 35 -10.55 6.40 7.79
C SER A 35 -10.01 5.02 8.17
N ASP A 36 -10.24 3.98 7.36
CA ASP A 36 -9.63 2.66 7.57
C ASP A 36 -8.14 2.65 7.18
N LEU A 37 -7.76 3.50 6.21
CA LEU A 37 -6.36 3.74 5.85
C LEU A 37 -5.62 4.56 6.91
N ASP A 38 -6.33 5.48 7.58
CA ASP A 38 -5.74 6.35 8.60
C ASP A 38 -5.02 5.54 9.68
N LEU A 39 -5.55 4.38 10.09
CA LEU A 39 -4.91 3.54 11.10
C LEU A 39 -3.49 3.11 10.70
N LEU A 40 -3.28 2.75 9.43
CA LEU A 40 -1.94 2.40 8.93
C LEU A 40 -1.07 3.66 8.72
N ILE A 41 -1.67 4.77 8.28
CA ILE A 41 -1.00 6.07 8.16
C ILE A 41 -0.44 6.53 9.51
N HIS A 42 -1.18 6.34 10.61
CA HIS A 42 -0.71 6.63 11.96
C HIS A 42 0.49 5.75 12.36
N VAL A 43 0.44 4.44 12.07
CA VAL A 43 1.59 3.54 12.31
C VAL A 43 2.83 4.01 11.54
N ILE A 44 2.67 4.37 10.27
CA ILE A 44 3.78 4.88 9.44
C ILE A 44 4.29 6.21 10.02
N SER A 45 3.40 7.10 10.44
CA SER A 45 3.75 8.38 11.06
C SER A 45 4.57 8.18 12.34
N ASP A 46 4.19 7.22 13.19
CA ASP A 46 4.93 6.84 14.40
C ASP A 46 6.32 6.26 14.08
N VAL A 47 6.44 5.50 12.98
CA VAL A 47 7.73 5.02 12.48
C VAL A 47 8.62 6.19 12.07
N VAL A 48 8.10 7.13 11.26
CA VAL A 48 8.81 8.34 10.84
C VAL A 48 9.25 9.15 12.06
N ASP A 49 8.38 9.27 13.05
CA ASP A 49 8.63 9.96 14.31
C ASP A 49 9.81 9.36 15.10
N ARG A 50 9.84 8.03 15.24
CA ARG A 50 10.93 7.32 15.91
C ARG A 50 12.25 7.49 15.16
N LYS A 51 12.22 7.41 13.83
CA LYS A 51 13.41 7.64 12.98
C LYS A 51 13.91 9.08 13.10
N ALA A 52 13.02 10.07 13.07
CA ALA A 52 13.38 11.48 13.25
C ALA A 52 14.04 11.72 14.61
N ARG A 53 13.47 11.17 15.70
CA ARG A 53 14.08 11.24 17.05
C ARG A 53 15.47 10.60 17.10
N HIS A 54 15.66 9.48 16.42
CA HIS A 54 16.96 8.84 16.31
C HIS A 54 17.97 9.75 15.58
N PHE A 55 17.64 10.22 14.37
CA PHE A 55 18.52 11.09 13.59
C PHE A 55 18.87 12.40 14.29
N TYR A 56 17.93 12.98 15.03
CA TYR A 56 18.18 14.18 15.82
C TYR A 56 19.18 13.91 16.96
N LYS A 57 19.04 12.76 17.63
CA LYS A 57 19.96 12.35 18.70
C LYS A 57 21.38 12.11 18.18
N GLU A 58 21.51 11.64 16.95
CA GLU A 58 22.79 11.48 16.23
C GLU A 58 23.31 12.81 15.63
N GLY A 59 22.57 13.92 15.77
CA GLY A 59 22.96 15.23 15.22
C GLY A 59 22.83 15.35 13.70
N MET A 60 22.13 14.42 13.04
CA MET A 60 21.97 14.40 11.58
C MET A 60 20.88 15.38 11.11
N ILE A 61 19.85 15.62 11.92
CA ILE A 61 18.79 16.59 11.63
C ILE A 61 18.68 17.61 12.76
N SER A 62 18.19 18.81 12.43
CA SER A 62 17.90 19.87 13.40
C SER A 62 16.40 20.17 13.54
N ASP A 63 15.58 19.69 12.61
CA ASP A 63 14.12 19.86 12.59
C ASP A 63 13.41 18.51 12.40
N PHE A 64 12.44 18.18 13.25
CA PHE A 64 11.63 16.95 13.16
C PHE A 64 10.57 16.98 12.05
N ARG A 65 10.35 18.13 11.41
CA ARG A 65 9.33 18.33 10.36
C ARG A 65 7.92 17.95 10.84
N GLN A 66 7.57 18.27 12.09
CA GLN A 66 6.29 17.89 12.69
C GLN A 66 5.07 18.56 12.02
N GLY A 67 5.26 19.72 11.39
CA GLY A 67 4.20 20.42 10.64
C GLY A 67 4.04 19.95 9.20
N SER A 68 4.89 19.04 8.72
CA SER A 68 4.87 18.59 7.34
C SER A 68 3.76 17.56 7.10
N ALA A 69 3.17 17.61 5.92
CA ALA A 69 2.15 16.64 5.51
C ALA A 69 2.72 15.21 5.44
N PHE A 70 1.84 14.21 5.63
CA PHE A 70 2.21 12.79 5.69
C PHE A 70 3.03 12.33 4.48
N ASP A 71 2.59 12.72 3.28
CA ASP A 71 3.20 12.40 1.98
C ASP A 71 4.58 13.04 1.76
N LYS A 72 4.95 14.05 2.54
CA LYS A 72 6.19 14.84 2.36
C LYS A 72 7.19 14.66 3.48
N ARG A 73 6.72 14.43 4.70
CA ARG A 73 7.55 14.52 5.91
C ARG A 73 8.78 13.63 5.88
N TRP A 74 8.64 12.38 5.42
CA TRP A 74 9.76 11.46 5.34
C TRP A 74 10.87 11.97 4.41
N TYR A 75 10.49 12.47 3.23
CA TYR A 75 11.44 13.06 2.27
C TYR A 75 12.14 14.30 2.85
N GLU A 76 11.39 15.20 3.49
CA GLU A 76 11.94 16.43 4.08
C GLU A 76 12.89 16.20 5.26
N ILE A 77 12.71 15.09 5.99
CA ILE A 77 13.66 14.63 7.01
C ILE A 77 14.95 14.16 6.35
N LEU A 78 14.87 13.29 5.33
CA LEU A 78 16.04 12.77 4.63
C LEU A 78 16.88 13.88 3.98
N GLN A 79 16.22 14.90 3.43
CA GLN A 79 16.89 16.03 2.78
C GLN A 79 17.79 16.85 3.72
N GLN A 80 17.57 16.81 5.04
CA GLN A 80 18.41 17.55 5.99
C GLN A 80 19.84 17.00 6.10
N PHE A 81 20.07 15.75 5.70
CA PHE A 81 21.38 15.09 5.79
C PHE A 81 21.76 14.33 4.52
N ASN A 82 21.10 14.62 3.40
CA ASN A 82 21.28 13.89 2.13
C ASN A 82 21.05 12.38 2.27
N GLY A 83 20.08 12.00 3.12
CA GLY A 83 19.67 10.62 3.34
C GLY A 83 19.02 10.00 2.12
N GLN A 84 19.08 8.67 2.04
CA GLN A 84 18.40 7.89 1.02
C GLN A 84 17.21 7.16 1.63
N ASN A 85 16.27 6.74 0.78
CA ASN A 85 15.19 5.89 1.22
C ASN A 85 15.69 4.52 1.67
N GLU A 86 14.85 3.81 2.42
CA GLU A 86 15.07 2.43 2.79
C GLU A 86 13.96 1.59 2.15
N VAL A 87 14.29 0.66 1.24
CA VAL A 87 13.29 -0.28 0.67
C VAL A 87 12.97 -1.39 1.66
N TYR A 88 14.02 -1.90 2.30
CA TYR A 88 13.91 -2.95 3.30
C TYR A 88 13.75 -2.31 4.67
N GLY A 89 12.74 -2.75 5.43
CA GLY A 89 12.49 -2.27 6.78
C GLY A 89 11.04 -1.86 6.99
N TRP A 90 10.44 -1.13 6.05
CA TRP A 90 9.04 -0.69 6.18
C TRP A 90 8.08 -1.85 6.39
N HIS A 91 8.19 -2.91 5.58
CA HIS A 91 7.38 -4.14 5.74
C HIS A 91 7.47 -4.73 7.16
N LYS A 92 8.65 -4.68 7.82
CA LYS A 92 8.77 -5.14 9.21
C LYS A 92 8.23 -4.14 10.22
N THR A 93 8.46 -2.85 9.98
CA THR A 93 8.22 -1.80 10.98
C THR A 93 6.74 -1.45 11.10
N VAL A 94 5.98 -1.65 10.02
CA VAL A 94 4.53 -1.39 9.97
C VAL A 94 3.68 -2.64 10.21
N PHE A 95 4.32 -3.80 10.36
CA PHE A 95 3.61 -5.05 10.62
C PHE A 95 2.85 -4.98 11.94
N GLY A 96 1.54 -5.17 11.89
CA GLY A 96 0.69 -5.05 13.08
C GLY A 96 -0.80 -5.07 12.75
N LYS A 97 -1.62 -4.82 13.78
CA LYS A 97 -3.08 -4.91 13.70
C LYS A 97 -3.71 -4.00 12.62
N PRO A 98 -3.25 -2.75 12.39
CA PRO A 98 -3.80 -1.92 11.31
C PRO A 98 -3.61 -2.53 9.93
N LEU A 99 -2.42 -3.05 9.62
CA LEU A 99 -2.16 -3.75 8.37
C LEU A 99 -3.01 -5.03 8.25
N PHE A 100 -3.09 -5.82 9.33
CA PHE A 100 -3.92 -7.02 9.36
C PHE A 100 -5.38 -6.70 9.05
N ASN A 101 -5.93 -5.63 9.64
CA ASN A 101 -7.31 -5.20 9.40
C ASN A 101 -7.56 -4.85 7.94
N LEU A 102 -6.58 -4.23 7.25
CA LEU A 102 -6.68 -3.94 5.82
C LEU A 102 -6.62 -5.21 4.96
N ILE A 103 -5.72 -6.14 5.29
CA ILE A 103 -5.61 -7.45 4.60
C ILE A 103 -6.90 -8.25 4.75
N THR A 104 -7.53 -8.20 5.92
CA THR A 104 -8.78 -8.93 6.22
C THR A 104 -10.02 -8.04 6.11
N HIS A 105 -9.93 -6.91 5.42
CA HIS A 105 -11.05 -5.98 5.32
C HIS A 105 -12.18 -6.62 4.51
N GLU A 106 -13.42 -6.66 5.04
CA GLU A 106 -14.54 -7.41 4.44
C GLU A 106 -14.76 -7.04 2.97
N THR A 107 -14.81 -5.73 2.67
CA THR A 107 -14.98 -5.26 1.29
C THR A 107 -13.81 -5.59 0.35
N VAL A 108 -12.58 -5.70 0.88
CA VAL A 108 -11.44 -6.15 0.07
C VAL A 108 -11.57 -7.65 -0.21
N LEU A 109 -11.95 -8.44 0.80
CA LEU A 109 -12.17 -9.87 0.67
C LEU A 109 -13.36 -10.20 -0.24
N ASP A 110 -14.43 -9.40 -0.26
CA ASP A 110 -15.55 -9.55 -1.19
C ASP A 110 -15.10 -9.39 -2.65
N VAL A 111 -14.27 -8.39 -2.93
CA VAL A 111 -13.69 -8.16 -4.26
C VAL A 111 -12.75 -9.29 -4.66
N VAL A 112 -11.82 -9.67 -3.77
CA VAL A 112 -10.89 -10.78 -4.00
C VAL A 112 -11.66 -12.08 -4.24
N GLY A 113 -12.66 -12.38 -3.41
CA GLY A 113 -13.52 -13.56 -3.53
C GLY A 113 -14.34 -13.61 -4.81
N SER A 114 -14.62 -12.46 -5.43
CA SER A 114 -15.28 -12.40 -6.75
C SER A 114 -14.34 -12.81 -7.90
N LEU A 115 -13.03 -12.87 -7.67
CA LEU A 115 -11.99 -13.16 -8.66
C LEU A 115 -11.24 -14.47 -8.38
N THR A 116 -11.49 -15.11 -7.23
CA THR A 116 -10.82 -16.34 -6.81
C THR A 116 -11.82 -17.46 -6.59
N ASP A 117 -11.46 -18.67 -6.97
CA ASP A 117 -12.22 -19.87 -6.63
C ASP A 117 -11.75 -20.43 -5.28
N GLY A 118 -12.69 -20.73 -4.38
CA GLY A 118 -12.40 -21.41 -3.11
C GLY A 118 -11.94 -20.50 -1.97
N GLU A 119 -11.00 -20.98 -1.16
CA GLU A 119 -10.53 -20.28 0.05
C GLU A 119 -9.48 -19.21 -0.28
N ILE A 120 -9.61 -18.04 0.34
CA ILE A 120 -8.65 -16.94 0.22
C ILE A 120 -7.52 -17.15 1.23
N GLN A 121 -6.28 -17.15 0.77
CA GLN A 121 -5.10 -17.18 1.62
C GLN A 121 -4.22 -15.95 1.37
N PHE A 122 -3.77 -15.31 2.45
CA PHE A 122 -2.68 -14.35 2.41
C PHE A 122 -1.34 -15.07 2.58
N ASN A 123 -0.48 -15.03 1.57
CA ASN A 123 0.81 -15.74 1.56
C ASN A 123 1.91 -15.05 2.41
N GLY A 124 1.61 -13.88 2.99
CA GLY A 124 2.55 -13.11 3.81
C GLY A 124 3.41 -12.11 3.04
N ASP A 125 3.31 -12.05 1.71
CA ASP A 125 4.05 -11.07 0.91
C ASP A 125 3.29 -9.74 0.88
N PHE A 126 3.91 -8.71 1.48
CA PHE A 126 3.41 -7.35 1.43
C PHE A 126 4.57 -6.36 1.52
N TRP A 127 4.33 -5.17 0.96
CA TRP A 127 5.28 -4.09 0.97
C TRP A 127 4.59 -2.77 1.24
N VAL A 128 5.17 -1.97 2.14
CA VAL A 128 4.93 -0.52 2.20
C VAL A 128 6.16 0.14 1.60
N ARG A 129 5.99 0.92 0.53
CA ARG A 129 7.08 1.54 -0.23
C ARG A 129 6.83 3.04 -0.37
N PRO A 130 7.44 3.88 0.47
CA PRO A 130 7.46 5.31 0.21
C PRO A 130 8.18 5.58 -1.12
N LYS A 131 7.54 6.28 -2.05
CA LYS A 131 8.15 6.68 -3.32
C LYS A 131 8.70 8.09 -3.16
N LEU A 132 10.03 8.25 -3.19
CA LEU A 132 10.65 9.57 -3.04
C LEU A 132 10.85 10.25 -4.40
N PRO A 133 10.80 11.60 -4.46
CA PRO A 133 11.13 12.34 -5.67
C PRO A 133 12.50 11.96 -6.25
N PHE A 134 12.54 11.71 -7.56
CA PHE A 134 13.75 11.39 -8.35
C PHE A 134 14.49 10.11 -7.93
N GLU A 135 13.88 9.26 -7.10
CA GLU A 135 14.49 8.05 -6.59
C GLU A 135 14.53 6.92 -7.64
N LYS A 136 15.70 6.32 -7.85
CA LYS A 136 15.87 5.15 -8.72
C LYS A 136 15.71 3.81 -8.01
N LEU A 137 15.89 3.78 -6.69
CA LEU A 137 15.95 2.56 -5.88
C LEU A 137 14.66 1.72 -5.95
N THR A 138 13.50 2.37 -6.03
CA THR A 138 12.19 1.71 -6.16
C THR A 138 11.61 1.82 -7.59
N THR A 139 12.44 2.16 -8.57
CA THR A 139 12.02 2.24 -9.98
C THR A 139 12.38 0.91 -10.64
N LEU A 140 11.39 0.03 -10.72
CA LEU A 140 11.55 -1.35 -11.18
C LEU A 140 11.37 -1.43 -12.71
N PRO A 141 12.12 -2.29 -13.41
CA PRO A 141 11.82 -2.60 -14.80
C PRO A 141 10.47 -3.31 -14.90
N TRP A 142 9.90 -3.38 -16.11
CA TRP A 142 8.74 -4.23 -16.38
C TRP A 142 9.02 -5.67 -15.93
N HIS A 143 8.12 -6.22 -15.13
CA HIS A 143 8.19 -7.57 -14.59
C HIS A 143 6.79 -8.10 -14.29
N GLN A 144 6.70 -9.40 -14.01
CA GLN A 144 5.51 -10.04 -13.48
C GLN A 144 5.89 -10.71 -12.16
N ASP A 145 5.11 -10.43 -11.10
CA ASP A 145 5.38 -10.97 -9.76
C ASP A 145 5.34 -12.51 -9.72
N SER A 146 4.53 -13.12 -10.59
CA SER A 146 4.42 -14.57 -10.73
C SER A 146 5.76 -15.25 -11.04
N ALA A 147 6.72 -14.54 -11.66
CA ALA A 147 8.06 -15.07 -11.92
C ALA A 147 8.85 -15.37 -10.64
N TYR A 148 8.45 -14.81 -9.50
CA TYR A 148 9.09 -14.99 -8.20
C TYR A 148 8.33 -15.98 -7.28
N MET A 149 7.22 -16.54 -7.74
CA MET A 149 6.30 -17.33 -6.93
C MET A 149 6.14 -18.75 -7.49
N PRO A 150 6.11 -19.79 -6.62
CA PRO A 150 5.86 -21.16 -7.07
C PRO A 150 4.37 -21.40 -7.36
N ASN A 151 4.08 -22.36 -8.24
CA ASN A 151 2.73 -22.91 -8.51
C ASN A 151 1.68 -21.88 -8.99
N THR A 152 2.11 -20.82 -9.67
CA THR A 152 1.21 -19.76 -10.16
C THR A 152 0.32 -20.22 -11.32
N GLU A 153 0.61 -21.37 -11.91
CA GLU A 153 -0.19 -22.04 -12.93
C GLU A 153 -1.42 -22.79 -12.37
N HIS A 154 -1.46 -23.02 -11.05
CA HIS A 154 -2.50 -23.82 -10.39
C HIS A 154 -3.46 -23.00 -9.54
N HIS A 155 -3.09 -21.75 -9.22
CA HIS A 155 -3.84 -20.89 -8.33
C HIS A 155 -3.91 -19.46 -8.85
N THR A 156 -5.03 -18.79 -8.62
CA THR A 156 -5.15 -17.36 -8.88
C THR A 156 -4.37 -16.57 -7.83
N HIS A 157 -3.29 -15.91 -8.24
CA HIS A 157 -2.52 -15.01 -7.40
C HIS A 157 -2.91 -13.56 -7.69
N LEU A 158 -3.47 -12.89 -6.68
CA LEU A 158 -3.89 -11.49 -6.79
C LEU A 158 -2.99 -10.60 -5.93
N SER A 159 -2.47 -9.54 -6.55
CA SER A 159 -1.82 -8.43 -5.86
C SER A 159 -2.85 -7.33 -5.61
N VAL A 160 -3.07 -6.97 -4.35
CA VAL A 160 -3.95 -5.85 -3.97
C VAL A 160 -3.08 -4.64 -3.65
N TRP A 161 -3.24 -3.57 -4.42
CA TRP A 161 -2.51 -2.33 -4.22
C TRP A 161 -3.43 -1.24 -3.65
N LEU A 162 -3.12 -0.76 -2.45
CA LEU A 162 -3.86 0.29 -1.75
C LEU A 162 -2.97 1.53 -1.60
N PRO A 163 -3.20 2.60 -2.37
CA PRO A 163 -2.45 3.83 -2.20
C PRO A 163 -2.84 4.50 -0.87
N LEU A 164 -1.84 4.94 -0.10
CA LEU A 164 -2.04 5.66 1.18
C LEU A 164 -2.06 7.18 1.03
N VAL A 165 -1.92 7.65 -0.21
CA VAL A 165 -1.93 9.05 -0.64
C VAL A 165 -2.60 9.09 -2.01
N ASP A 166 -3.06 10.26 -2.46
CA ASP A 166 -3.52 10.40 -3.85
C ASP A 166 -2.36 10.12 -4.81
N VAL A 167 -2.63 9.37 -5.88
CA VAL A 167 -1.61 8.91 -6.84
C VAL A 167 -1.91 9.37 -8.26
N ASP A 168 -0.86 9.74 -8.97
CA ASP A 168 -0.91 10.15 -10.37
C ASP A 168 0.39 9.80 -11.11
N HIS A 169 0.47 10.22 -12.36
CA HIS A 169 1.63 9.99 -13.23
C HIS A 169 2.88 10.76 -12.79
N GLU A 170 2.77 11.78 -11.93
CA GLU A 170 3.89 12.60 -11.46
C GLU A 170 4.51 12.05 -10.17
N ASN A 171 3.74 11.36 -9.34
CA ASN A 171 4.22 10.84 -8.04
C ASN A 171 4.58 9.35 -8.00
N GLY A 172 4.70 8.72 -9.18
CA GLY A 172 5.18 7.36 -9.32
C GLY A 172 4.14 6.30 -9.04
N THR A 173 2.89 6.52 -9.50
CA THR A 173 1.82 5.52 -9.49
C THR A 173 2.23 4.21 -10.20
N LEU A 174 1.56 3.12 -9.86
CA LEU A 174 1.75 1.83 -10.51
C LEU A 174 1.35 1.91 -11.99
N ALA A 175 2.19 1.36 -12.87
CA ALA A 175 1.88 1.20 -14.29
C ALA A 175 1.61 -0.29 -14.59
N THR A 176 0.51 -0.57 -15.28
CA THR A 176 0.13 -1.89 -15.78
C THR A 176 0.01 -1.84 -17.30
N GLY A 177 0.19 -2.97 -17.99
CA GLY A 177 0.17 -3.07 -19.44
C GLY A 177 0.09 -4.49 -19.94
#